data_AF-A0A963W2E9-F1
#
_entry.id   AF-A0A963W2E9-F1
#
_cell.length_a   1.000
_cell.length_b   1.000
_cell.length_c   1.000
_cell.angle_alpha   90.00
_cell.angle_beta   90.00
_cell.angle_gamma   90.00
#
_symmetry.space_group_name_H-M   'P 1'
#
loop_
_entity.id
_entity.type
_entity.pdbx_description
1 polymer ?
#
loop_
_entity_poly.entity_id
_entity_poly.type
_entity_poly.pdbx_seq_one_letter_code
_entity_poly.pdbx_strand_id
1 'polypeptide(L)'
;LGHEVTGVARTHKAAVDLARSKRPDLILADIQLADGSSGIDAVNELLAEMGDLPVIFITAFPERLLTGDRPEPAFLISKPYTEDQVSSALSQAMFFASTEGLEAN
;
A
#
# COMPACT_ATOMS: atom_id res chain seq x y z
N LEU A 1 -1.75 -0.51 -18.48
CA LEU A 1 -1.54 0.00 -17.12
C LEU A 1 -0.42 1.03 -16.99
N GLY A 2 0.61 1.10 -17.85
CA GLY A 2 1.53 2.26 -17.89
C GLY A 2 2.41 2.50 -16.65
N HIS A 3 2.19 1.76 -15.56
CA HIS A 3 2.98 1.81 -14.34
C HIS A 3 4.23 0.94 -14.45
N GLU A 4 5.31 1.39 -13.80
CA GLU A 4 6.54 0.63 -13.64
C GLU A 4 6.58 0.04 -12.22
N VAL A 5 6.95 -1.24 -12.11
CA VAL A 5 7.18 -1.86 -10.81
C VAL A 5 8.55 -1.43 -10.29
N THR A 6 8.57 -0.64 -9.22
CA THR A 6 9.82 -0.15 -8.59
C THR A 6 10.63 -1.28 -7.93
N GLY A 7 9.95 -2.33 -7.49
CA GLY A 7 10.52 -3.59 -7.03
C GLY A 7 9.49 -4.43 -6.27
N VAL A 8 9.90 -5.60 -5.79
CA VAL A 8 9.06 -6.49 -4.97
C VAL A 8 9.83 -6.90 -3.73
N ALA A 9 9.28 -6.57 -2.57
CA ALA A 9 9.80 -6.98 -1.27
C ALA A 9 8.92 -8.06 -0.64
N ARG A 10 9.54 -9.02 0.06
CA ARG A 10 8.83 -10.14 0.72
C ARG A 10 8.83 -10.05 2.24
N THR A 11 9.55 -9.10 2.80
CA THR A 11 9.75 -8.89 4.24
C THR A 11 9.67 -7.40 4.54
N HIS A 12 9.35 -7.05 5.79
CA HIS A 12 9.32 -5.66 6.25
C HIS A 12 10.62 -4.94 5.92
N LYS A 13 11.76 -5.49 6.36
CA LYS A 13 13.08 -4.88 6.14
C LYS A 13 13.38 -4.64 4.66
N ALA A 14 13.07 -5.62 3.81
CA ALA A 14 13.31 -5.48 2.38
C ALA A 14 12.42 -4.40 1.74
N ALA A 15 11.19 -4.20 2.25
CA ALA A 15 10.28 -3.17 1.75
C ALA A 15 10.82 -1.77 2.07
N VAL A 16 11.27 -1.56 3.31
CA VAL A 16 11.88 -0.30 3.74
C VAL A 16 13.16 0.00 2.97
N ASP A 17 14.06 -0.98 2.87
CA ASP A 17 15.33 -0.82 2.14
C ASP A 17 15.08 -0.52 0.64
N LEU A 18 14.12 -1.20 0.02
CA LEU A 18 13.74 -0.97 -1.39
C LEU A 18 13.21 0.43 -1.61
N ALA A 19 12.25 0.87 -0.79
CA ALA A 19 11.64 2.19 -0.94
C ALA A 19 12.63 3.33 -0.67
N ARG A 20 13.60 3.13 0.24
CA ARG A 20 14.72 4.08 0.45
C ARG A 20 15.63 4.19 -0.77
N SER A 21 15.85 3.08 -1.50
CA SER A 21 16.67 3.06 -2.71
C SER A 21 15.96 3.69 -3.92
N LYS A 22 14.65 3.47 -4.03
CA LYS A 22 13.80 3.98 -5.11
C LYS A 22 12.44 4.33 -4.52
N ARG A 23 12.22 5.63 -4.28
CA ARG A 23 10.98 6.14 -3.72
C ARG A 23 9.80 5.75 -4.63
N PRO A 24 8.79 5.00 -4.13
CA PRO A 24 7.62 4.66 -4.91
C PRO A 24 6.61 5.82 -4.91
N ASP A 25 5.80 5.89 -5.97
CA ASP A 25 4.64 6.80 -6.03
C ASP A 25 3.37 6.17 -5.42
N LEU A 26 3.35 4.84 -5.29
CA LEU A 26 2.24 4.07 -4.72
C LEU A 26 2.75 2.75 -4.14
N ILE A 27 2.15 2.32 -3.02
CA ILE A 27 2.49 1.06 -2.35
C ILE A 27 1.35 0.05 -2.51
N LEU A 28 1.69 -1.15 -2.97
CA LEU A 28 0.84 -2.34 -2.92
C LEU A 28 1.41 -3.28 -1.87
N ALA A 29 0.66 -3.54 -0.79
CA ALA A 29 1.14 -4.33 0.35
C ALA A 29 0.19 -5.47 0.73
N ASP A 30 0.72 -6.62 1.11
CA ASP A 30 -0.06 -7.62 1.86
C ASP A 30 0.01 -7.27 3.35
N ILE A 31 -1.03 -7.63 4.11
CA ILE A 31 -1.05 -7.48 5.57
C ILE A 31 -0.08 -8.48 6.21
N GLN A 32 -0.02 -9.71 5.68
CA GLN A 32 0.83 -10.77 6.21
C GLN A 32 1.96 -11.05 5.21
N LEU A 33 3.19 -10.72 5.60
CA LEU A 33 4.37 -10.95 4.77
C LEU A 33 4.89 -12.38 4.91
N ALA A 34 5.75 -12.79 3.97
CA ALA A 34 6.18 -14.18 3.81
C ALA A 34 7.03 -14.72 4.97
N ASP A 35 7.70 -13.82 5.70
CA ASP A 35 8.50 -14.13 6.88
C ASP A 35 7.71 -14.04 8.20
N GLY A 36 6.40 -13.82 8.13
CA GLY A 36 5.56 -13.64 9.30
C GLY A 36 5.44 -12.18 9.76
N SER A 37 6.20 -11.25 9.18
CA SER A 37 6.14 -9.83 9.55
C SER A 37 4.84 -9.16 9.08
N SER A 38 4.51 -8.03 9.71
CA SER A 38 3.31 -7.23 9.44
C SER A 38 3.58 -6.24 8.31
N GLY A 39 2.87 -6.36 7.20
CA GLY A 39 2.97 -5.36 6.12
C GLY A 39 2.32 -4.03 6.48
N ILE A 40 1.39 -4.01 7.44
CA ILE A 40 0.85 -2.76 8.02
C ILE A 40 1.98 -2.00 8.71
N ASP A 41 2.81 -2.69 9.49
CA ASP A 41 3.90 -2.06 10.24
C ASP A 41 4.96 -1.53 9.26
N ALA A 42 5.25 -2.28 8.20
CA ALA A 42 6.14 -1.84 7.12
C ALA A 42 5.61 -0.58 6.42
N VAL A 43 4.32 -0.54 6.07
CA VAL A 43 3.67 0.63 5.47
C VAL A 43 3.72 1.84 6.41
N ASN A 44 3.41 1.65 7.70
CA ASN A 44 3.44 2.74 8.67
C ASN A 44 4.84 3.35 8.81
N GLU A 45 5.89 2.53 8.81
CA GLU A 45 7.27 3.01 8.80
C GLU A 45 7.59 3.79 7.52
N LEU A 46 7.17 3.28 6.36
CA LEU A 46 7.35 3.96 5.07
C LEU A 46 6.66 5.32 5.03
N LEU A 47 5.41 5.42 5.51
CA LEU A 47 4.66 6.67 5.57
C LEU A 47 5.31 7.67 6.54
N ALA A 48 5.80 7.19 7.69
CA ALA A 48 6.52 8.03 8.64
C ALA A 48 7.85 8.59 8.05
N GLU A 49 8.53 7.82 7.19
CA GLU A 49 9.80 8.24 6.57
C GLU A 49 9.62 9.09 5.31
N MET A 50 8.61 8.78 4.50
CA MET A 50 8.47 9.32 3.14
C MET A 50 7.33 10.32 2.99
N GLY A 51 6.47 10.43 4.01
CA GLY A 51 5.24 11.21 3.99
C GLY A 51 4.08 10.43 3.37
N ASP A 52 2.99 11.14 3.09
CA ASP A 52 1.77 10.53 2.58
C ASP A 52 2.00 9.95 1.17
N LEU A 53 1.90 8.63 1.08
CA LEU A 53 1.93 7.86 -0.16
C LEU A 53 0.61 7.10 -0.27
N PRO A 54 -0.01 7.02 -1.46
CA PRO A 54 -1.17 6.18 -1.65
C PRO A 54 -0.79 4.71 -1.41
N VAL A 55 -1.56 4.05 -0.54
CA VAL A 55 -1.36 2.63 -0.18
C VAL A 55 -2.61 1.85 -0.48
N ILE A 56 -2.43 0.72 -1.16
CA ILE A 56 -3.46 -0.29 -1.41
C ILE A 56 -3.04 -1.58 -0.73
N PHE A 57 -3.87 -2.07 0.20
CA PHE A 57 -3.66 -3.40 0.78
C PHE A 57 -4.33 -4.48 -0.05
N ILE A 58 -3.63 -5.59 -0.30
CA ILE A 58 -4.16 -6.77 -0.98
C ILE A 58 -3.91 -8.01 -0.12
N THR A 59 -4.97 -8.60 0.44
CA THR A 59 -4.82 -9.68 1.44
C THR A 59 -5.90 -10.74 1.36
N ALA A 60 -5.59 -11.95 1.84
CA ALA A 60 -6.57 -13.01 2.04
C ALA A 60 -7.27 -12.95 3.42
N PHE A 61 -6.85 -12.05 4.31
CA PHE A 61 -7.33 -11.95 5.69
C PHE A 61 -7.80 -10.53 6.04
N PRO A 62 -8.80 -9.97 5.33
CA PRO A 62 -9.28 -8.60 5.55
C PRO A 62 -9.78 -8.35 6.98
N GLU A 63 -10.28 -9.39 7.65
CA GLU A 63 -10.78 -9.33 9.02
C GLU A 63 -9.74 -8.89 10.06
N ARG A 64 -8.45 -9.01 9.74
CA ARG A 64 -7.37 -8.52 10.62
C ARG A 64 -7.31 -7.00 10.74
N LEU A 65 -8.02 -6.29 9.87
CA LEU A 65 -8.22 -4.84 9.95
C LEU A 65 -9.51 -4.45 10.67
N LEU A 66 -10.43 -5.40 10.88
CA LEU A 66 -11.74 -5.15 11.49
C LEU A 66 -11.70 -5.21 13.02
N THR A 67 -10.52 -5.06 13.63
CA THR A 67 -10.36 -5.04 15.09
C THR A 67 -10.82 -3.72 15.70
N GLY A 68 -10.99 -2.65 14.90
CA GLY A 68 -11.36 -1.30 15.38
C GLY A 68 -10.25 -0.55 16.13
N ASP A 69 -9.22 -1.27 16.60
CA ASP A 69 -8.06 -0.70 17.30
C ASP A 69 -7.01 -0.06 16.38
N ARG A 70 -7.13 -0.27 15.06
CA ARG A 70 -6.18 0.25 14.06
C ARG A 70 -6.96 1.05 13.02
N PRO A 71 -6.39 2.15 12.51
CA PRO A 71 -7.01 2.87 11.41
C PRO A 71 -7.23 1.93 10.22
N GLU A 72 -8.44 1.93 9.68
CA GLU A 72 -8.75 1.18 8.48
C GLU A 72 -8.06 1.82 7.27
N PRO A 73 -7.42 1.02 6.39
CA PRO A 73 -6.80 1.57 5.20
C PRO A 73 -7.86 2.10 4.23
N ALA A 74 -7.53 3.21 3.56
CA ALA A 74 -8.42 3.83 2.57
C ALA A 74 -8.73 2.89 1.38
N PHE A 75 -7.80 2.01 1.01
CA PHE A 75 -7.97 1.05 -0.08
C PHE A 75 -7.56 -0.37 0.35
N LEU A 76 -8.51 -1.31 0.22
CA LEU A 76 -8.34 -2.72 0.53
C LEU A 76 -8.95 -3.59 -0.57
N ILE A 77 -8.19 -4.57 -1.05
CA ILE A 77 -8.63 -5.60 -2.01
C ILE A 77 -8.48 -6.96 -1.35
N SER A 78 -9.55 -7.74 -1.30
CA SER A 78 -9.50 -9.12 -0.82
C SER A 78 -9.03 -10.08 -1.92
N LYS A 79 -8.27 -11.11 -1.53
CA LYS A 79 -7.92 -12.24 -2.39
C LYS A 79 -9.05 -13.29 -2.38
N PRO A 80 -9.38 -13.93 -3.52
CA PRO A 80 -8.84 -13.70 -4.85
C PRO A 80 -9.39 -12.42 -5.49
N TYR A 81 -8.59 -11.77 -6.33
CA TYR A 81 -8.93 -10.52 -7.03
C TYR A 81 -8.85 -10.67 -8.55
N THR A 82 -9.48 -9.73 -9.27
CA THR A 82 -9.36 -9.59 -10.72
C THR A 82 -8.41 -8.46 -11.09
N GLU A 83 -7.89 -8.48 -12.33
CA GLU A 83 -7.06 -7.39 -12.85
C GLU A 83 -7.82 -6.05 -12.86
N ASP A 84 -9.11 -6.07 -13.18
CA ASP A 84 -9.96 -4.88 -13.19
C ASP A 84 -10.11 -4.26 -11.80
N GLN A 85 -10.22 -5.08 -10.75
CA GLN A 85 -10.27 -4.60 -9.37
C GLN A 85 -8.97 -3.87 -8.99
N VAL A 86 -7.82 -4.47 -9.33
CA VAL A 86 -6.51 -3.86 -9.07
C VAL A 86 -6.34 -2.57 -9.88
N SER A 87 -6.69 -2.59 -11.17
CA SER A 87 -6.63 -1.41 -12.04
C SER A 87 -7.52 -0.26 -11.54
N SER A 88 -8.73 -0.59 -11.07
CA SER A 88 -9.68 0.41 -10.56
C SER A 88 -9.20 1.04 -9.26
N ALA A 89 -8.65 0.23 -8.34
CA ALA A 89 -8.10 0.73 -7.09
C ALA A 89 -6.84 1.59 -7.32
N LEU A 90 -5.94 1.16 -8.22
CA LEU A 90 -4.77 1.94 -8.65
C LEU A 90 -5.20 3.31 -9.20
N SER A 91 -6.19 3.32 -10.08
CA SER A 91 -6.68 4.56 -10.70
C SER A 91 -7.28 5.52 -9.67
N GLN A 92 -8.06 4.99 -8.72
CA GLN A 92 -8.64 5.77 -7.63
C GLN A 92 -7.55 6.32 -6.70
N ALA A 93 -6.64 5.47 -6.22
CA ALA A 93 -5.60 5.88 -5.28
C ALA A 93 -4.68 6.97 -5.87
N MET A 94 -4.30 6.85 -7.14
CA MET A 94 -3.51 7.87 -7.84
C MET A 94 -4.30 9.16 -8.08
N PHE A 95 -5.60 9.06 -8.37
CA PHE A 95 -6.46 10.23 -8.51
C PHE A 95 -6.53 11.02 -7.20
N PHE A 96 -6.83 10.35 -6.07
CA PHE A 96 -6.92 10.99 -4.76
C PHE A 96 -5.60 11.64 -4.32
N ALA A 97 -4.48 10.93 -4.49
CA ALA A 97 -3.16 11.49 -4.21
C ALA A 97 -2.82 12.73 -5.04
N SER A 98 -3.35 12.82 -6.27
CA SER A 98 -3.18 14.00 -7.14
C SER A 98 -4.10 15.15 -6.73
N THR A 99 -5.30 14.86 -6.21
CA THR A 99 -6.29 15.87 -5.80
C THR A 99 -6.07 16.44 -4.40
N GLU A 100 -5.50 15.67 -3.47
CA GLU A 100 -5.13 16.19 -2.15
C GLU A 100 -4.04 17.28 -2.26
N GLY A 101 -3.20 17.22 -3.30
CA GLY A 101 -2.27 18.31 -3.64
C GLY A 101 -2.93 19.56 -4.23
N LEU A 102 -4.21 19.51 -4.62
CA LEU A 102 -4.96 20.64 -5.20
C LEU A 102 -5.77 21.44 -4.17
N GLU A 103 -6.11 20.86 -3.02
CA GLU A 103 -6.85 21.57 -1.95
C GLU A 103 -5.94 22.30 -0.95
N ALA A 104 -4.63 22.08 -1.01
CA ALA A 104 -3.64 22.78 -0.20
C ALA A 104 -3.01 23.98 -0.95
N ASN A 105 -3.80 25.02 -1.25
CA ASN A 105 -3.31 26.37 -1.58
C ASN A 105 -4.33 27.45 -1.23
#